data_AF-A0A017T8W2-F1
#
_entry.id   AF-A0A017T8W2-F1
#
_cell.length_a   1.000
_cell.length_b   1.000
_cell.length_c   1.000
_cell.angle_alpha   90.00
_cell.angle_beta   90.00
_cell.angle_gamma   90.00
#
_symmetry.space_group_name_H-M   'P 1'
#
loop_
_entity.id
_entity.type
_entity.pdbx_description
1 polymer ?
#
loop_
_entity_poly.entity_id
_entity_poly.type
_entity_poly.pdbx_seq_one_letter_code
_entity_poly.pdbx_strand_id
1 'polypeptide(L)'
;MTVSRGEVLRLAPKVRLARDRVTGRAMLLYPERGLDLSAVAAAIVERLDGLRSVEGIAEEVAAAFGGAPRAQVEQDVVAFLEALEARALVVRVTGGGGAGEAGAGHRAASAGVPPGRLGREAERADTLAPANRAERAGTDVMVERPYTLIAELTYRCPLRCPYCSNPVALDERAESAGELSTEEWRRVFADAVGLGVMQLHLTGGEPLARRDLEDLVRAAQALGLYTNLITSGIPLTRERLAALREAGIDNVQLSFQDESAARGDLIGGYAAHARKLTVAGWVKAEGLPLTVNVVLHRRNIDHVAGLVALAERLGADRLELANTQYLGWALANRGALMPTREQLDAAFATAAAARERLRGAMEIVYVTPDYFADRPRACMEGWARRYVHVTPAGKVLPCHAAQTLPGLAFEGVRERPLPEIWRGSAGLDAFRGEGWMKEPCRSCDRRGVDFGGCRCQAYHLAGDAAAADPACALSPDHGLIEAARLGGRRGGDAAMESDRSSATECAEVSPPYRYRTMPARRSA
;
A
#
# COMPACT_ATOMS: atom_id res chain seq x y z
N MET A 1 -1.55 -0.77 27.00
CA MET A 1 -2.64 -1.55 27.61
C MET A 1 -2.09 -2.95 27.79
N THR A 2 -2.32 -3.59 28.93
CA THR A 2 -1.78 -4.92 29.24
C THR A 2 -2.84 -5.97 28.87
N VAL A 3 -2.44 -7.03 28.18
CA VAL A 3 -3.34 -8.16 27.88
C VAL A 3 -3.44 -9.04 29.13
N SER A 4 -4.66 -9.28 29.62
CA SER A 4 -4.87 -10.09 30.83
C SER A 4 -5.15 -11.55 30.51
N ARG A 5 -4.80 -12.45 31.44
CA ARG A 5 -4.88 -13.91 31.26
C ARG A 5 -6.29 -14.42 30.95
N GLY A 6 -7.30 -13.78 31.52
CA GLY A 6 -8.71 -14.15 31.35
C GLY A 6 -9.36 -13.58 30.09
N GLU A 7 -8.67 -12.74 29.32
CA GLU A 7 -9.25 -12.13 28.12
C GLU A 7 -9.39 -13.13 26.99
N VAL A 8 -10.40 -12.89 26.16
CA VAL A 8 -10.66 -13.63 24.93
C VAL A 8 -10.42 -12.69 23.76
N LEU A 9 -9.53 -13.08 22.85
CA LEU A 9 -9.10 -12.30 21.70
C LEU A 9 -9.41 -13.03 20.40
N ARG A 10 -9.63 -12.26 19.34
CA ARG A 10 -9.70 -12.76 17.96
C ARG A 10 -8.91 -11.88 17.01
N LEU A 11 -8.57 -12.39 15.83
CA LEU A 11 -7.98 -11.56 14.76
C LEU A 11 -8.94 -10.42 14.38
N ALA A 12 -8.37 -9.23 14.13
CA ALA A 12 -9.13 -8.11 13.62
C ALA A 12 -9.67 -8.43 12.21
N PRO A 13 -10.83 -7.89 11.80
CA PRO A 13 -11.44 -8.20 10.49
C PRO A 13 -10.52 -7.97 9.28
N LYS A 14 -9.56 -7.05 9.40
CA LYS A 14 -8.57 -6.73 8.37
C LYS A 14 -7.42 -7.74 8.27
N VAL A 15 -7.34 -8.71 9.16
CA VAL A 15 -6.20 -9.61 9.29
C VAL A 15 -6.60 -11.02 8.85
N ARG A 16 -5.75 -11.63 8.01
CA ARG A 16 -5.94 -12.97 7.51
C ARG A 16 -4.70 -13.81 7.73
N LEU A 17 -4.84 -14.94 8.41
CA LEU A 17 -3.82 -15.97 8.43
C LEU A 17 -3.79 -16.67 7.06
N ALA A 18 -2.62 -16.73 6.44
CA ALA A 18 -2.39 -17.40 5.18
C ALA A 18 -1.13 -18.27 5.25
N ARG A 19 -0.98 -19.20 4.32
CA ARG A 19 0.27 -19.94 4.13
C ARG A 19 0.88 -19.52 2.81
N ASP A 20 2.14 -19.12 2.85
CA ASP A 20 2.91 -18.84 1.66
C ASP A 20 3.13 -20.13 0.88
N ARG A 21 2.67 -20.18 -0.37
CA ARG A 21 2.72 -21.38 -1.21
C ARG A 21 4.13 -21.75 -1.65
N VAL A 22 5.05 -20.78 -1.65
CA VAL A 22 6.44 -21.00 -2.11
C VAL A 22 7.31 -21.45 -0.94
N THR A 23 7.20 -20.81 0.23
CA THR A 23 8.05 -21.15 1.39
C THR A 23 7.40 -22.11 2.38
N GLY A 24 6.08 -22.29 2.31
CA GLY A 24 5.29 -23.04 3.29
C GLY A 24 5.09 -22.32 4.63
N ARG A 25 5.67 -21.13 4.84
CA ARG A 25 5.59 -20.38 6.10
C ARG A 25 4.19 -19.80 6.33
N ALA A 26 3.81 -19.71 7.59
CA ALA A 26 2.56 -19.07 8.01
C ALA A 26 2.76 -17.54 8.03
N MET A 27 1.75 -16.82 7.55
CA MET A 27 1.78 -15.38 7.34
C MET A 27 0.52 -14.74 7.92
N LEU A 28 0.69 -13.65 8.66
CA LEU A 28 -0.42 -12.72 8.90
C LEU A 28 -0.43 -11.66 7.80
N LEU A 29 -1.45 -11.69 6.94
CA LEU A 29 -1.71 -10.68 5.93
C LEU A 29 -2.67 -9.63 6.48
N TYR A 30 -2.39 -8.36 6.19
CA TYR A 30 -3.23 -7.21 6.56
C TYR A 30 -2.97 -6.08 5.53
N PRO A 31 -3.69 -4.94 5.57
CA PRO A 31 -3.62 -3.96 4.50
C PRO A 31 -2.17 -3.56 4.15
N GLU A 32 -1.78 -3.85 2.90
CA GLU A 32 -0.48 -3.57 2.28
C GLU A 32 0.75 -4.21 2.94
N ARG A 33 0.58 -5.16 3.88
CA ARG A 33 1.69 -5.75 4.64
C ARG A 33 1.46 -7.23 4.96
N GLY A 34 2.54 -7.87 5.40
CA GLY A 34 2.46 -9.16 6.07
C GLY A 34 3.58 -9.39 7.07
N LEU A 35 3.33 -10.30 8.00
CA LEU A 35 4.28 -10.73 9.04
C LEU A 35 4.56 -12.22 8.86
N ASP A 36 5.84 -12.57 8.78
CA ASP A 36 6.29 -13.96 8.86
C ASP A 36 6.06 -14.46 10.30
N LEU A 37 5.42 -15.62 10.43
CA LEU A 37 5.20 -16.25 11.73
C LEU A 37 6.15 -17.43 11.93
N SER A 38 6.76 -17.50 13.11
CA SER A 38 7.36 -18.76 13.60
C SER A 38 6.28 -19.82 13.81
N ALA A 39 6.67 -21.09 13.96
CA ALA A 39 5.72 -22.17 14.22
C ALA A 39 4.89 -21.92 15.50
N VAL A 40 5.53 -21.39 16.55
CA VAL A 40 4.87 -21.03 17.80
C VAL A 40 3.90 -19.86 17.60
N ALA A 41 4.33 -18.79 16.93
CA ALA A 41 3.47 -17.63 16.64
C ALA A 41 2.25 -18.03 15.79
N ALA A 42 2.43 -18.90 14.79
CA ALA A 42 1.35 -19.45 13.99
C ALA A 42 0.35 -20.22 14.85
N ALA A 43 0.84 -21.09 15.75
CA ALA A 43 -0.03 -21.86 16.64
C ALA A 43 -0.82 -20.98 17.62
N ILE A 44 -0.25 -19.86 18.09
CA ILE A 44 -0.97 -18.87 18.89
C ILE A 44 -2.09 -18.25 18.05
N VAL A 45 -1.75 -17.76 16.84
CA VAL A 45 -2.70 -17.09 15.94
C VAL A 45 -3.85 -17.99 15.51
N GLU A 46 -3.59 -19.27 15.23
CA GLU A 46 -4.61 -20.27 14.90
C GLU A 46 -5.64 -20.47 16.01
N ARG A 47 -5.30 -20.11 17.26
CA ARG A 47 -6.17 -20.22 18.43
C ARG A 47 -6.85 -18.90 18.82
N LEU A 48 -6.61 -17.81 18.07
CA LEU A 48 -7.31 -16.53 18.23
C LEU A 48 -8.69 -16.56 17.54
N ASP A 49 -9.52 -17.50 17.97
CA ASP A 49 -10.86 -17.73 17.42
C ASP A 49 -11.97 -16.94 18.15
N GLY A 50 -11.61 -16.18 19.20
CA GLY A 50 -12.57 -15.47 20.02
C GLY A 50 -13.36 -16.35 20.98
N LEU A 51 -12.91 -17.58 21.22
CA LEU A 51 -13.52 -18.52 22.18
C LEU A 51 -12.60 -18.81 23.37
N ARG A 52 -11.29 -18.95 23.12
CA ARG A 52 -10.31 -19.31 24.16
C ARG A 52 -9.78 -18.08 24.90
N SER A 53 -9.57 -18.24 26.22
CA SER A 53 -8.84 -17.25 27.00
C SER A 53 -7.35 -17.27 26.66
N VAL A 54 -6.64 -16.18 26.93
CA VAL A 54 -5.17 -16.10 26.78
C VAL A 54 -4.47 -17.21 27.56
N GLU A 55 -4.94 -17.50 28.77
CA GLU A 55 -4.47 -18.62 29.57
C GLU A 55 -4.65 -19.96 28.83
N GLY A 56 -5.86 -20.25 28.34
CA GLY A 56 -6.17 -21.50 27.63
C GLY A 56 -5.36 -21.66 26.34
N ILE A 57 -5.15 -20.57 25.58
CA ILE A 57 -4.26 -20.59 24.41
C ILE A 57 -2.85 -21.02 24.82
N ALA A 58 -2.33 -20.43 25.90
CA ALA A 58 -0.99 -20.73 26.35
C ALA A 58 -0.85 -22.17 26.92
N GLU A 59 -1.92 -22.77 27.47
CA GLU A 59 -1.94 -24.19 27.86
C GLU A 59 -1.79 -25.10 26.65
N GLU A 60 -2.60 -24.85 25.61
CA GLU A 60 -2.59 -25.67 24.40
C GLU A 60 -1.26 -25.52 23.63
N VAL A 61 -0.69 -24.31 23.57
CA VAL A 61 0.61 -24.07 22.94
C VAL A 61 1.73 -24.75 23.73
N ALA A 62 1.72 -24.68 25.07
CA ALA A 62 2.71 -25.37 25.89
C ALA A 62 2.65 -26.89 25.68
N ALA A 63 1.45 -27.46 25.59
CA ALA A 63 1.23 -28.88 25.31
C ALA A 63 1.70 -29.28 23.90
N ALA A 64 1.53 -28.41 22.90
CA ALA A 64 1.88 -28.70 21.51
C ALA A 64 3.41 -28.68 21.24
N PHE A 65 4.17 -27.81 21.93
CA PHE A 65 5.59 -27.61 21.62
C PHE A 65 6.56 -28.17 22.68
N GLY A 66 6.15 -28.34 23.94
CA GLY A 66 6.92 -28.99 25.00
C GLY A 66 8.29 -28.37 25.37
N GLY A 67 8.76 -28.59 26.60
CA GLY A 67 10.16 -28.30 26.96
C GLY A 67 10.48 -26.87 27.45
N ALA A 68 9.49 -25.98 27.61
CA ALA A 68 9.62 -24.74 28.38
C ALA A 68 8.63 -24.71 29.55
N PRO A 69 8.95 -24.06 30.68
CA PRO A 69 8.01 -23.91 31.80
C PRO A 69 6.73 -23.18 31.36
N ARG A 70 5.57 -23.66 31.84
CA ARG A 70 4.24 -23.10 31.53
C ARG A 70 4.16 -21.59 31.71
N ALA A 71 4.74 -21.08 32.80
CA ALA A 71 4.77 -19.67 33.14
C ALA A 71 5.55 -18.82 32.11
N GLN A 72 6.62 -19.38 31.53
CA GLN A 72 7.38 -18.71 30.48
C GLN A 72 6.57 -18.64 29.18
N VAL A 73 5.97 -19.77 28.77
CA VAL A 73 5.12 -19.81 27.56
C VAL A 73 3.97 -18.81 27.66
N GLU A 74 3.35 -18.70 28.84
CA GLU A 74 2.30 -17.72 29.08
C GLU A 74 2.77 -16.28 28.93
N GLN A 75 3.93 -15.93 29.48
CA GLN A 75 4.52 -14.60 29.32
C GLN A 75 4.82 -14.28 27.85
N ASP A 76 5.37 -15.24 27.10
CA ASP A 76 5.70 -15.08 25.69
C ASP A 76 4.43 -14.89 24.84
N VAL A 77 3.36 -15.64 25.15
CA VAL A 77 2.04 -15.49 24.51
C VAL A 77 1.48 -14.11 24.78
N VAL A 78 1.47 -13.66 26.04
CA VAL A 78 0.97 -12.32 26.41
C VAL A 78 1.76 -11.23 25.66
N ALA A 79 3.08 -11.28 25.68
CA ALA A 79 3.93 -10.30 25.00
C ALA A 79 3.68 -10.28 23.47
N PHE A 80 3.49 -11.45 22.86
CA PHE A 80 3.14 -11.55 21.44
C PHE A 80 1.77 -10.92 21.14
N LEU A 81 0.76 -11.19 21.97
CA LEU A 81 -0.58 -10.62 21.80
C LEU A 81 -0.62 -9.11 22.02
N GLU A 82 0.14 -8.59 22.99
CA GLU A 82 0.32 -7.15 23.18
C GLU A 82 0.96 -6.49 21.96
N ALA A 83 1.93 -7.17 21.33
CA ALA A 83 2.55 -6.69 20.11
C ALA A 83 1.58 -6.67 18.91
N LEU A 84 0.65 -7.63 18.82
CA LEU A 84 -0.43 -7.61 17.83
C LEU A 84 -1.48 -6.52 18.14
N GLU A 85 -1.86 -6.35 19.40
CA GLU A 85 -2.83 -5.34 19.86
C GLU A 85 -2.33 -3.92 19.60
N ALA A 86 -1.04 -3.65 19.88
CA ALA A 86 -0.42 -2.35 19.59
C ALA A 86 -0.45 -1.97 18.09
N ARG A 87 -0.59 -2.96 17.22
CA ARG A 87 -0.73 -2.81 15.76
C ARG A 87 -2.20 -2.91 15.28
N ALA A 88 -3.16 -3.00 16.22
CA ALA A 88 -4.58 -3.20 15.95
C ALA A 88 -4.85 -4.45 15.08
N LEU A 89 -4.09 -5.53 15.29
CA LEU A 89 -4.22 -6.79 14.54
C LEU A 89 -5.10 -7.83 15.24
N VAL A 90 -5.44 -7.58 16.51
CA VAL A 90 -6.37 -8.39 17.31
C VAL A 90 -7.39 -7.48 17.98
N VAL A 91 -8.56 -8.04 18.31
CA VAL A 91 -9.63 -7.35 19.03
C VAL A 91 -10.11 -8.18 20.21
N ARG A 92 -10.50 -7.50 21.29
CA ARG A 92 -11.08 -8.10 22.49
C ARG A 92 -12.53 -8.47 22.26
N VAL A 93 -12.93 -9.64 22.72
CA VAL A 93 -14.33 -10.09 22.71
C VAL A 93 -14.94 -9.68 24.05
N THR A 94 -15.77 -8.63 24.06
CA THR A 94 -16.51 -8.22 25.27
C THR A 94 -17.73 -9.11 25.45
N GLY A 95 -17.81 -9.83 26.58
CA GLY A 95 -18.97 -10.66 26.92
C GLY A 95 -20.20 -9.81 27.20
N GLY A 96 -21.16 -9.79 26.26
CA GLY A 96 -22.47 -9.15 26.45
C GLY A 96 -23.07 -8.60 25.16
N GLY A 97 -23.73 -9.45 24.37
CA GLY A 97 -24.53 -9.03 23.22
C GLY A 97 -24.88 -10.19 22.30
N GLY A 98 -26.09 -10.75 22.50
CA GLY A 98 -26.91 -11.54 21.59
C GLY A 98 -26.26 -12.36 20.47
N ALA A 99 -26.57 -13.66 20.45
CA ALA A 99 -26.45 -14.53 19.29
C ALA A 99 -26.97 -13.83 18.01
N GLY A 100 -26.04 -13.37 17.17
CA GLY A 100 -26.31 -12.68 15.92
C GLY A 100 -25.02 -12.55 15.15
N GLU A 101 -24.91 -13.32 14.07
CA GLU A 101 -23.83 -13.31 13.08
C GLU A 101 -22.50 -13.93 13.53
N ALA A 102 -22.48 -15.26 13.51
CA ALA A 102 -21.29 -15.99 13.10
C ALA A 102 -20.94 -15.57 11.65
N GLY A 103 -20.16 -14.50 11.51
CA GLY A 103 -19.49 -14.20 10.26
C GLY A 103 -18.70 -15.43 9.83
N ALA A 104 -18.87 -15.85 8.58
CA ALA A 104 -18.23 -17.02 8.00
C ALA A 104 -16.71 -16.92 8.17
N GLY A 105 -16.21 -17.47 9.28
CA GLY A 105 -14.79 -17.65 9.53
C GLY A 105 -14.29 -18.67 8.52
N HIS A 106 -13.43 -18.22 7.62
CA HIS A 106 -12.62 -19.09 6.78
C HIS A 106 -11.94 -20.13 7.67
N ARG A 107 -12.44 -21.36 7.60
CA ARG A 107 -11.80 -22.52 8.24
C ARG A 107 -10.42 -22.67 7.62
N ALA A 108 -9.38 -22.35 8.38
CA ALA A 108 -8.03 -22.80 8.08
C ALA A 108 -8.06 -24.34 8.09
N ALA A 109 -7.75 -24.96 6.95
CA ALA A 109 -7.52 -26.39 6.90
C ALA A 109 -6.29 -26.69 7.77
N SER A 110 -6.49 -27.42 8.87
CA SER A 110 -5.43 -27.81 9.80
C SER A 110 -4.51 -28.85 9.15
N ALA A 111 -3.30 -28.44 8.80
CA ALA A 111 -2.19 -29.35 8.51
C ALA A 111 -1.31 -29.41 9.77
N GLY A 112 -1.17 -30.60 10.34
CA GLY A 112 -0.44 -30.82 11.60
C GLY A 112 1.00 -30.28 11.58
N VAL A 113 1.37 -29.59 12.66
CA VAL A 113 2.71 -29.06 12.90
C VAL A 113 3.60 -30.20 13.45
N PRO A 114 4.79 -30.48 12.88
CA PRO A 114 5.72 -31.44 13.48
C PRO A 114 6.34 -30.86 14.78
N PRO A 115 6.63 -31.70 15.79
CA PRO A 115 7.11 -31.24 17.09
C PRO A 115 8.52 -30.60 16.97
N GLY A 116 8.65 -29.33 17.36
CA GLY A 116 9.90 -28.57 17.42
C GLY A 116 10.22 -28.14 18.86
N ARG A 117 11.51 -28.11 19.23
CA ARG A 117 11.96 -27.78 20.60
C ARG A 117 11.96 -26.26 20.85
N LEU A 118 11.20 -25.82 21.86
CA LEU A 118 11.10 -24.41 22.31
C LEU A 118 12.43 -23.75 22.71
N GLY A 119 13.42 -24.51 23.16
CA GLY A 119 14.59 -24.00 23.89
C GLY A 119 15.69 -23.26 23.10
N ARG A 120 15.55 -23.06 21.78
CA ARG A 120 16.51 -22.22 20.99
C ARG A 120 15.85 -21.14 20.15
N GLU A 121 14.53 -21.13 20.03
CA GLU A 121 13.79 -20.12 19.25
C GLU A 121 13.28 -18.97 20.14
N ALA A 122 13.04 -19.21 21.43
CA ALA A 122 12.58 -18.19 22.39
C ALA A 122 13.63 -17.12 22.74
N GLU A 123 14.94 -17.40 22.52
CA GLU A 123 16.02 -16.42 22.79
C GLU A 123 16.16 -15.34 21.69
N ARG A 124 15.42 -15.44 20.59
CA ARG A 124 15.32 -14.34 19.61
C ARG A 124 14.08 -13.51 19.93
N ALA A 125 14.30 -12.33 20.51
CA ALA A 125 13.31 -11.26 20.65
C ALA A 125 12.84 -10.67 19.29
N ASP A 126 12.66 -11.53 18.27
CA ASP A 126 12.26 -11.19 16.90
C ASP A 126 11.19 -12.19 16.42
N THR A 127 10.18 -12.46 17.27
CA THR A 127 9.02 -13.33 16.97
C THR A 127 8.06 -12.72 15.95
N LEU A 128 8.32 -11.48 15.51
CA LEU A 128 7.59 -10.71 14.52
C LEU A 128 8.59 -10.07 13.55
N ALA A 129 9.17 -10.87 12.66
CA ALA A 129 9.94 -10.32 11.56
C ALA A 129 8.96 -9.78 10.50
N PRO A 130 9.13 -8.54 9.99
CA PRO A 130 8.47 -8.16 8.75
C PRO A 130 8.88 -9.17 7.67
N ALA A 131 7.99 -9.47 6.72
CA ALA A 131 8.20 -10.41 5.59
C ALA A 131 9.36 -10.04 4.63
N ASN A 132 10.23 -9.14 5.08
CA ASN A 132 11.22 -8.37 4.34
C ASN A 132 12.66 -8.81 4.69
N ARG A 133 12.86 -9.79 5.58
CA ARG A 133 14.20 -10.32 5.88
C ARG A 133 14.58 -11.36 4.82
N ALA A 134 15.36 -10.93 3.82
CA ALA A 134 16.03 -11.86 2.91
C ALA A 134 17.00 -12.74 3.73
N GLU A 135 16.69 -14.01 3.91
CA GLU A 135 17.68 -14.98 4.38
C GLU A 135 18.66 -15.23 3.24
N ARG A 136 19.92 -14.82 3.44
CA ARG A 136 21.03 -15.21 2.56
C ARG A 136 21.29 -16.71 2.75
N ALA A 137 20.67 -17.53 1.92
CA ALA A 137 21.00 -18.94 1.78
C ALA A 137 21.54 -19.20 0.37
N GLY A 138 22.82 -19.54 0.28
CA GLY A 138 23.42 -20.19 -0.90
C GLY A 138 23.82 -19.28 -2.06
N THR A 139 24.95 -19.60 -2.67
CA THR A 139 25.65 -18.89 -3.76
C THR A 139 25.03 -19.09 -5.15
N ASP A 140 23.71 -19.00 -5.27
CA ASP A 140 23.04 -18.92 -6.57
C ASP A 140 22.22 -17.63 -6.59
N VAL A 141 22.31 -16.82 -7.65
CA VAL A 141 21.62 -15.52 -7.72
C VAL A 141 20.13 -15.79 -7.94
N MET A 142 19.44 -16.17 -6.88
CA MET A 142 17.99 -16.36 -6.86
C MET A 142 17.34 -15.00 -7.10
N VAL A 143 16.70 -14.83 -8.26
CA VAL A 143 15.84 -13.66 -8.53
C VAL A 143 14.82 -13.56 -7.40
N GLU A 144 14.82 -12.44 -6.68
CA GLU A 144 13.88 -12.23 -5.59
C GLU A 144 12.44 -12.31 -6.11
N ARG A 145 11.56 -12.88 -5.29
CA ARG A 145 10.16 -13.08 -5.65
C ARG A 145 9.31 -11.85 -5.33
N PRO A 146 8.32 -11.52 -6.17
CA PRO A 146 7.39 -10.46 -5.86
C PRO A 146 6.46 -10.90 -4.73
N TYR A 147 6.13 -9.96 -3.84
CA TYR A 147 5.20 -10.15 -2.75
C TYR A 147 3.84 -9.52 -3.06
N THR A 148 3.85 -8.42 -3.83
CA THR A 148 2.65 -7.64 -4.16
C THR A 148 2.51 -7.49 -5.67
N LEU A 149 1.33 -7.84 -6.19
CA LEU A 149 0.88 -7.48 -7.53
C LEU A 149 0.04 -6.21 -7.46
N ILE A 150 0.44 -5.20 -8.21
CA ILE A 150 -0.37 -4.00 -8.45
C ILE A 150 -1.02 -4.14 -9.82
N ALA A 151 -2.33 -4.37 -9.81
CA ALA A 151 -3.14 -4.56 -11.02
C ALA A 151 -3.85 -3.25 -11.36
N GLU A 152 -3.30 -2.50 -12.32
CA GLU A 152 -3.94 -1.32 -12.88
C GLU A 152 -5.01 -1.77 -13.87
N LEU A 153 -6.26 -1.90 -13.41
CA LEU A 153 -7.30 -2.58 -14.18
C LEU A 153 -7.82 -1.76 -15.37
N THR A 154 -7.74 -0.43 -15.25
CA THR A 154 -8.19 0.55 -16.24
C THR A 154 -7.57 1.91 -15.94
N TYR A 155 -7.35 2.76 -16.94
CA TYR A 155 -6.97 4.18 -16.76
C TYR A 155 -8.15 5.15 -16.89
N ARG A 156 -9.38 4.64 -16.98
CA ARG A 156 -10.60 5.44 -16.86
C ARG A 156 -10.74 5.91 -15.41
N CYS A 157 -11.07 7.18 -15.20
CA CYS A 157 -11.28 7.76 -13.87
C CYS A 157 -12.24 8.96 -13.97
N PRO A 158 -13.22 9.09 -13.06
CA PRO A 158 -14.05 10.30 -13.01
C PRO A 158 -13.29 11.51 -12.45
N LEU A 159 -12.25 11.28 -11.63
CA LEU A 159 -11.43 12.32 -11.04
C LEU A 159 -10.26 12.72 -11.95
N ARG A 160 -9.72 13.90 -11.69
CA ARG A 160 -8.58 14.51 -12.39
C ARG A 160 -7.58 15.05 -11.38
N CYS A 161 -7.09 14.22 -10.46
CA CYS A 161 -6.16 14.70 -9.44
C CYS A 161 -4.86 15.24 -10.09
N PRO A 162 -4.34 16.43 -9.71
CA PRO A 162 -3.16 17.03 -10.32
C PRO A 162 -1.85 16.28 -10.04
N TYR A 163 -1.87 15.36 -9.08
CA TYR A 163 -0.76 14.50 -8.68
C TYR A 163 -0.93 13.04 -9.16
N CYS A 164 -1.88 12.77 -10.06
CA CYS A 164 -2.24 11.40 -10.44
C CYS A 164 -1.04 10.58 -10.95
N SER A 165 -0.93 9.34 -10.50
CA SER A 165 0.09 8.38 -10.94
C SER A 165 -0.18 7.81 -12.33
N ASN A 166 -1.41 7.95 -12.85
CA ASN A 166 -1.70 7.54 -14.22
C ASN A 166 -0.77 8.23 -15.21
N PRO A 167 -0.40 7.54 -16.31
CA PRO A 167 0.50 8.10 -17.31
C PRO A 167 0.00 9.44 -17.86
N VAL A 168 0.94 10.36 -18.11
CA VAL A 168 0.62 11.66 -18.76
C VAL A 168 0.24 11.43 -20.22
N ALA A 169 0.98 10.55 -20.89
CA ALA A 169 0.61 9.97 -22.17
C ALA A 169 0.12 8.54 -21.93
N LEU A 170 -1.12 8.25 -22.30
CA LEU A 170 -1.64 6.89 -22.22
C LEU A 170 -0.93 6.01 -23.23
N ASP A 171 -0.79 4.74 -22.89
CA ASP A 171 -0.22 3.75 -23.79
C ASP A 171 -1.08 3.64 -25.06
N GLU A 172 -0.52 3.98 -26.22
CA GLU A 172 -1.17 3.83 -27.52
C GLU A 172 -1.63 2.37 -27.76
N ARG A 173 -0.96 1.38 -27.13
CA ARG A 173 -1.42 -0.02 -27.14
C ARG A 173 -2.66 -0.24 -26.29
N ALA A 174 -2.84 0.45 -25.17
CA ALA A 174 -4.11 0.39 -24.42
C ALA A 174 -5.25 0.99 -25.26
N GLU A 175 -4.96 2.03 -26.04
CA GLU A 175 -5.91 2.67 -26.93
C GLU A 175 -6.25 1.82 -28.18
N SER A 176 -5.31 1.01 -28.67
CA SER A 176 -5.49 0.18 -29.88
C SER A 176 -5.86 -1.28 -29.60
N ALA A 177 -5.27 -1.94 -28.59
CA ALA A 177 -5.50 -3.35 -28.24
C ALA A 177 -6.51 -3.55 -27.09
N GLY A 178 -6.95 -2.47 -26.45
CA GLY A 178 -7.93 -2.49 -25.37
C GLY A 178 -7.41 -3.01 -24.02
N GLU A 179 -8.22 -2.81 -22.97
CA GLU A 179 -7.96 -3.30 -21.61
C GLU A 179 -7.95 -4.86 -21.59
N LEU A 180 -7.20 -5.46 -20.66
CA LEU A 180 -7.23 -6.89 -20.41
C LEU A 180 -8.64 -7.35 -20.05
N SER A 181 -9.06 -8.46 -20.66
CA SER A 181 -10.31 -9.16 -20.36
C SER A 181 -10.27 -9.80 -18.96
N THR A 182 -11.43 -10.20 -18.46
CA THR A 182 -11.56 -10.90 -17.18
C THR A 182 -10.69 -12.16 -17.12
N GLU A 183 -10.68 -12.96 -18.20
CA GLU A 183 -9.89 -14.18 -18.26
C GLU A 183 -8.38 -13.93 -18.35
N GLU A 184 -7.95 -12.84 -19.00
CA GLU A 184 -6.55 -12.45 -18.97
C GLU A 184 -6.11 -12.06 -17.57
N TRP A 185 -6.91 -11.27 -16.84
CA TRP A 185 -6.61 -10.94 -15.44
C TRP A 185 -6.60 -12.17 -14.53
N ARG A 186 -7.52 -13.12 -14.73
CA ARG A 186 -7.52 -14.40 -13.98
C ARG A 186 -6.22 -15.17 -14.18
N ARG A 187 -5.71 -15.23 -15.41
CA ARG A 187 -4.39 -15.83 -15.70
C ARG A 187 -3.26 -15.07 -15.00
N VAL A 188 -3.27 -13.74 -15.06
CA VAL A 188 -2.27 -12.89 -14.37
C VAL A 188 -2.27 -13.15 -12.85
N PHE A 189 -3.43 -13.29 -12.22
CA PHE A 189 -3.53 -13.58 -10.79
C PHE A 189 -2.99 -14.97 -10.46
N ALA A 190 -3.31 -15.99 -11.27
CA ALA A 190 -2.79 -17.34 -11.08
C ALA A 190 -1.26 -17.39 -11.22
N ASP A 191 -0.73 -16.73 -12.25
CA ASP A 191 0.71 -16.60 -12.47
C ASP A 191 1.42 -15.88 -11.31
N ALA A 192 0.84 -14.79 -10.83
CA ALA A 192 1.38 -14.03 -9.71
C ALA A 192 1.45 -14.87 -8.44
N VAL A 193 0.42 -15.66 -8.14
CA VAL A 193 0.43 -16.62 -7.03
C VAL A 193 1.52 -17.69 -7.23
N GLY A 194 1.72 -18.16 -8.46
CA GLY A 194 2.82 -19.06 -8.81
C GLY A 194 4.21 -18.48 -8.54
N LEU A 195 4.34 -17.14 -8.60
CA LEU A 195 5.56 -16.42 -8.20
C LEU A 195 5.68 -16.19 -6.69
N GLY A 196 4.64 -16.49 -5.90
CA GLY A 196 4.61 -16.24 -4.45
C GLY A 196 4.02 -14.90 -4.03
N VAL A 197 3.31 -14.21 -4.93
CA VAL A 197 2.54 -13.02 -4.57
C VAL A 197 1.45 -13.39 -3.57
N MET A 198 1.31 -12.58 -2.53
CA MET A 198 0.29 -12.74 -1.49
C MET A 198 -0.66 -11.55 -1.41
N GLN A 199 -0.23 -10.37 -1.86
CA GLN A 199 -1.00 -9.12 -1.84
C GLN A 199 -1.40 -8.72 -3.26
N LEU A 200 -2.66 -8.35 -3.46
CA LEU A 200 -3.19 -7.87 -4.73
C LEU A 200 -3.84 -6.50 -4.53
N HIS A 201 -3.27 -5.48 -5.16
CA HIS A 201 -3.83 -4.13 -5.17
C HIS A 201 -4.60 -3.91 -6.48
N LEU A 202 -5.91 -3.77 -6.39
CA LEU A 202 -6.80 -3.49 -7.51
C LEU A 202 -6.92 -1.97 -7.67
N THR A 203 -6.34 -1.41 -8.73
CA THR A 203 -6.17 0.04 -8.89
C THR A 203 -6.16 0.47 -10.37
N GLY A 204 -5.47 1.56 -10.70
CA GLY A 204 -5.36 2.18 -12.02
C GLY A 204 -5.83 3.63 -11.95
N GLY A 205 -6.80 3.99 -12.78
CA GLY A 205 -7.58 5.22 -12.62
C GLY A 205 -8.73 5.03 -11.65
N GLU A 206 -9.66 4.15 -11.97
CA GLU A 206 -10.79 3.82 -11.13
C GLU A 206 -11.25 2.38 -11.40
N PRO A 207 -10.91 1.41 -10.52
CA PRO A 207 -11.30 0.02 -10.71
C PRO A 207 -12.82 -0.16 -10.80
N LEU A 208 -13.63 0.70 -10.16
CA LEU A 208 -15.08 0.67 -10.25
C LEU A 208 -15.61 1.01 -11.65
N ALA A 209 -14.80 1.54 -12.56
CA ALA A 209 -15.21 1.75 -13.95
C ALA A 209 -15.34 0.43 -14.75
N ARG A 210 -14.79 -0.67 -14.23
CA ARG A 210 -14.98 -2.01 -14.81
C ARG A 210 -16.30 -2.61 -14.37
N ARG A 211 -16.92 -3.39 -15.26
CA ARG A 211 -18.20 -4.07 -14.99
C ARG A 211 -18.02 -5.46 -14.36
N ASP A 212 -16.82 -6.02 -14.47
CA ASP A 212 -16.43 -7.37 -14.06
C ASP A 212 -15.58 -7.37 -12.78
N LEU A 213 -15.59 -6.29 -11.99
CA LEU A 213 -14.72 -6.15 -10.82
C LEU A 213 -14.98 -7.24 -9.78
N GLU A 214 -16.24 -7.57 -9.54
CA GLU A 214 -16.69 -8.60 -8.60
C GLU A 214 -16.17 -9.99 -9.00
N ASP A 215 -16.12 -10.27 -10.30
CA ASP A 215 -15.56 -11.52 -10.84
C ASP A 215 -14.04 -11.61 -10.65
N LEU A 216 -13.35 -10.47 -10.75
CA LEU A 216 -11.91 -10.37 -10.49
C LEU A 216 -11.60 -10.57 -9.01
N VAL A 217 -12.39 -9.97 -8.12
CA VAL A 217 -12.27 -10.17 -6.66
C VAL A 217 -12.49 -11.63 -6.31
N ARG A 218 -13.54 -12.26 -6.85
CA ARG A 218 -13.83 -13.69 -6.61
C ARG A 218 -12.70 -14.60 -7.09
N ALA A 219 -12.12 -14.30 -8.25
CA ALA A 219 -10.97 -15.05 -8.76
C ALA A 219 -9.73 -14.91 -7.86
N ALA A 220 -9.43 -13.68 -7.41
CA ALA A 220 -8.32 -13.43 -6.50
C ALA A 220 -8.51 -14.13 -5.14
N GLN A 221 -9.74 -14.09 -4.61
CA GLN A 221 -10.12 -14.75 -3.37
C GLN A 221 -9.94 -16.28 -3.47
N ALA A 222 -10.38 -16.89 -4.57
CA ALA A 222 -10.22 -18.33 -4.81
C ALA A 222 -8.74 -18.76 -4.87
N LEU A 223 -7.87 -17.84 -5.28
CA LEU A 223 -6.42 -18.02 -5.31
C LEU A 223 -5.74 -17.70 -3.97
N GLY A 224 -6.47 -17.18 -2.97
CA GLY A 224 -5.94 -16.84 -1.65
C GLY A 224 -5.13 -15.55 -1.60
N LEU A 225 -5.27 -14.67 -2.61
CA LEU A 225 -4.65 -13.33 -2.62
C LEU A 225 -5.36 -12.40 -1.64
N TYR A 226 -4.62 -11.58 -0.90
CA TYR A 226 -5.19 -10.56 -0.04
C TYR A 226 -5.50 -9.33 -0.89
N THR A 227 -6.77 -8.99 -1.00
CA THR A 227 -7.27 -8.00 -1.95
C THR A 227 -7.45 -6.63 -1.31
N ASN A 228 -6.78 -5.63 -1.87
CA ASN A 228 -6.93 -4.23 -1.51
C ASN A 228 -7.55 -3.45 -2.69
N LEU A 229 -8.77 -2.94 -2.53
CA LEU A 229 -9.43 -2.11 -3.53
C LEU A 229 -9.04 -0.64 -3.33
N ILE A 230 -8.20 -0.10 -4.21
CA ILE A 230 -7.79 1.31 -4.18
C ILE A 230 -8.70 2.10 -5.11
N THR A 231 -9.59 2.92 -4.55
CA THR A 231 -10.68 3.55 -5.31
C THR A 231 -10.94 5.00 -4.88
N SER A 232 -11.53 5.78 -5.79
CA SER A 232 -12.16 7.06 -5.45
C SER A 232 -13.54 6.88 -4.79
N GLY A 233 -14.10 5.67 -4.81
CA GLY A 233 -15.45 5.36 -4.35
C GLY A 233 -16.55 5.71 -5.36
N ILE A 234 -16.20 6.20 -6.55
CA ILE A 234 -17.16 6.63 -7.57
C ILE A 234 -17.09 5.68 -8.77
N PRO A 235 -18.20 5.11 -9.28
CA PRO A 235 -19.60 5.32 -8.88
C PRO A 235 -20.12 4.19 -7.95
N LEU A 236 -19.42 3.84 -6.87
CA LEU A 236 -19.82 2.73 -6.02
C LEU A 236 -21.25 2.91 -5.50
N THR A 237 -22.06 1.86 -5.57
CA THR A 237 -23.39 1.77 -4.94
C THR A 237 -23.35 0.81 -3.77
N ARG A 238 -24.38 0.84 -2.92
CA ARG A 238 -24.44 -0.03 -1.73
C ARG A 238 -24.58 -1.51 -2.13
N GLU A 239 -25.39 -1.79 -3.14
CA GLU A 239 -25.61 -3.13 -3.68
C GLU A 239 -24.32 -3.69 -4.27
N ARG A 240 -23.56 -2.85 -4.97
CA ARG A 240 -22.29 -3.23 -5.56
C ARG A 240 -21.22 -3.47 -4.48
N LEU A 241 -21.19 -2.67 -3.42
CA LEU A 241 -20.31 -2.92 -2.28
C LEU A 241 -20.64 -4.25 -1.59
N ALA A 242 -21.93 -4.55 -1.40
CA ALA A 242 -22.36 -5.84 -0.85
C ALA A 242 -21.91 -7.01 -1.74
N ALA A 243 -22.02 -6.88 -3.07
CA ALA A 243 -21.52 -7.89 -4.01
C ALA A 243 -19.99 -8.07 -3.93
N LEU A 244 -19.22 -6.98 -3.73
CA LEU A 244 -17.77 -7.05 -3.52
C LEU A 244 -17.41 -7.74 -2.19
N ARG A 245 -18.17 -7.46 -1.12
CA ARG A 245 -18.06 -8.16 0.17
C ARG A 245 -18.32 -9.66 -0.01
N GLU A 246 -19.38 -10.05 -0.70
CA GLU A 246 -19.72 -11.45 -1.00
C GLU A 246 -18.69 -12.13 -1.92
N ALA A 247 -18.03 -11.37 -2.80
CA ALA A 247 -16.92 -11.85 -3.59
C ALA A 247 -15.64 -12.07 -2.75
N GLY A 248 -15.59 -11.51 -1.54
CA GLY A 248 -14.51 -11.67 -0.57
C GLY A 248 -13.42 -10.62 -0.68
N ILE A 249 -13.77 -9.35 -0.95
CA ILE A 249 -12.82 -8.24 -0.83
C ILE A 249 -12.31 -8.12 0.62
N ASP A 250 -10.98 -8.00 0.81
CA ASP A 250 -10.39 -7.96 2.15
C ASP A 250 -10.31 -6.53 2.72
N ASN A 251 -9.99 -5.53 1.89
CA ASN A 251 -9.84 -4.13 2.33
C ASN A 251 -10.29 -3.15 1.25
N VAL A 252 -10.91 -2.04 1.69
CA VAL A 252 -11.22 -0.89 0.83
C VAL A 252 -10.34 0.29 1.22
N GLN A 253 -9.52 0.74 0.28
CA GLN A 253 -8.73 1.95 0.39
C GLN A 253 -9.38 3.09 -0.38
N LEU A 254 -10.03 3.98 0.36
CA LEU A 254 -10.79 5.10 -0.17
C LEU A 254 -9.94 6.37 -0.18
N SER A 255 -9.72 6.92 -1.37
CA SER A 255 -8.89 8.11 -1.56
C SER A 255 -9.68 9.39 -1.24
N PHE A 256 -9.22 10.19 -0.28
CA PHE A 256 -9.68 11.56 -0.03
C PHE A 256 -8.61 12.57 -0.44
N GLN A 257 -9.06 13.76 -0.83
CA GLN A 257 -8.19 14.84 -1.31
C GLN A 257 -7.94 15.91 -0.23
N ASP A 258 -8.92 16.13 0.64
CA ASP A 258 -8.92 17.10 1.73
C ASP A 258 -10.04 16.68 2.71
N GLU A 259 -10.11 17.29 3.89
CA GLU A 259 -11.18 17.08 4.86
C GLU A 259 -12.46 17.86 4.53
N SER A 260 -12.34 18.90 3.71
CA SER A 260 -13.46 19.72 3.24
C SER A 260 -13.94 19.33 1.86
N ALA A 261 -15.25 19.50 1.62
CA ALA A 261 -15.83 19.26 0.31
C ALA A 261 -15.25 20.20 -0.75
N ALA A 262 -15.20 21.52 -0.48
CA ALA A 262 -14.75 22.51 -1.45
C ALA A 262 -13.31 22.26 -1.94
N ARG A 263 -12.35 22.06 -1.02
CA ARG A 263 -10.96 21.79 -1.40
C ARG A 263 -10.79 20.38 -1.96
N GLY A 264 -11.47 19.39 -1.39
CA GLY A 264 -11.40 18.02 -1.87
C GLY A 264 -11.88 17.88 -3.31
N ASP A 265 -12.97 18.54 -3.66
CA ASP A 265 -13.55 18.54 -5.01
C ASP A 265 -12.69 19.35 -6.00
N LEU A 266 -12.13 20.47 -5.55
CA LEU A 266 -11.19 21.28 -6.33
C LEU A 266 -9.89 20.49 -6.66
N ILE A 267 -9.29 19.84 -5.67
CA ILE A 267 -8.11 18.98 -5.88
C ILE A 267 -8.48 17.78 -6.74
N GLY A 268 -9.64 17.17 -6.50
CA GLY A 268 -10.13 16.02 -7.25
C GLY A 268 -10.55 16.33 -8.68
N GLY A 269 -10.81 17.59 -9.02
CA GLY A 269 -11.33 18.01 -10.33
C GLY A 269 -12.72 17.44 -10.63
N TYR A 270 -13.47 17.09 -9.58
CA TYR A 270 -14.79 16.45 -9.62
C TYR A 270 -15.48 16.58 -8.26
N ALA A 271 -16.79 16.89 -8.25
CA ALA A 271 -17.61 16.97 -7.04
C ALA A 271 -17.92 15.57 -6.46
N ALA A 272 -16.97 15.00 -5.70
CA ALA A 272 -17.04 13.63 -5.18
C ALA A 272 -17.07 13.56 -3.65
N HIS A 273 -16.62 14.59 -2.92
CA HIS A 273 -16.32 14.48 -1.49
C HIS A 273 -17.53 14.03 -0.68
N ALA A 274 -18.70 14.66 -0.88
CA ALA A 274 -19.93 14.27 -0.18
C ALA A 274 -20.30 12.80 -0.43
N ARG A 275 -20.14 12.32 -1.67
CA ARG A 275 -20.39 10.93 -2.02
C ARG A 275 -19.38 9.98 -1.37
N LYS A 276 -18.11 10.38 -1.28
CA LYS A 276 -17.07 9.58 -0.61
C LYS A 276 -17.37 9.37 0.88
N LEU A 277 -17.91 10.38 1.57
CA LEU A 277 -18.35 10.23 2.95
C LEU A 277 -19.45 9.16 3.09
N THR A 278 -20.42 9.16 2.18
CA THR A 278 -21.47 8.13 2.15
C THR A 278 -20.88 6.74 1.91
N VAL A 279 -19.97 6.62 0.94
CA VAL A 279 -19.29 5.36 0.61
C VAL A 279 -18.49 4.82 1.79
N ALA A 280 -17.73 5.67 2.48
CA ALA A 280 -17.00 5.28 3.68
C ALA A 280 -17.94 4.70 4.77
N GLY A 281 -19.09 5.35 4.98
CA GLY A 281 -20.11 4.85 5.90
C GLY A 281 -20.65 3.48 5.50
N TRP A 282 -20.85 3.23 4.20
CA TRP A 282 -21.26 1.90 3.72
C TRP A 282 -20.18 0.85 3.93
N VAL A 283 -18.91 1.15 3.65
CA VAL A 283 -17.78 0.21 3.90
C VAL A 283 -17.80 -0.25 5.35
N LYS A 284 -17.93 0.67 6.31
CA LYS A 284 -17.99 0.32 7.73
C LYS A 284 -19.26 -0.46 8.09
N ALA A 285 -20.41 -0.09 7.52
CA ALA A 285 -21.68 -0.79 7.78
C ALA A 285 -21.67 -2.24 7.28
N GLU A 286 -20.93 -2.54 6.20
CA GLU A 286 -20.73 -3.91 5.69
C GLU A 286 -19.68 -4.71 6.50
N GLY A 287 -19.12 -4.11 7.55
CA GLY A 287 -18.07 -4.72 8.39
C GLY A 287 -16.71 -4.79 7.72
N LEU A 288 -16.51 -4.08 6.61
CA LEU A 288 -15.25 -4.10 5.86
C LEU A 288 -14.21 -3.16 6.50
N PRO A 289 -12.92 -3.55 6.44
CA PRO A 289 -11.81 -2.65 6.75
C PRO A 289 -11.78 -1.44 5.81
N LEU A 290 -11.56 -0.27 6.40
CA LEU A 290 -11.44 1.00 5.69
C LEU A 290 -10.04 1.58 5.89
N THR A 291 -9.31 1.73 4.78
CA THR A 291 -8.11 2.56 4.73
C THR A 291 -8.46 3.90 4.09
N VAL A 292 -8.24 5.01 4.79
CA VAL A 292 -8.32 6.35 4.19
C VAL A 292 -6.94 6.70 3.67
N ASN A 293 -6.82 6.97 2.37
CA ASN A 293 -5.57 7.42 1.77
C ASN A 293 -5.70 8.87 1.32
N VAL A 294 -4.69 9.68 1.65
CA VAL A 294 -4.61 11.08 1.26
C VAL A 294 -3.21 11.36 0.71
N VAL A 295 -3.16 11.94 -0.48
CA VAL A 295 -1.92 12.45 -1.05
C VAL A 295 -1.71 13.88 -0.57
N LEU A 296 -0.67 14.09 0.23
CA LEU A 296 -0.30 15.39 0.78
C LEU A 296 0.53 16.19 -0.23
N HIS A 297 0.18 17.45 -0.37
CA HIS A 297 0.86 18.47 -1.15
C HIS A 297 0.63 19.85 -0.52
N ARG A 298 1.27 20.89 -1.06
CA ARG A 298 1.22 22.26 -0.51
C ARG A 298 -0.17 22.75 -0.08
N ARG A 299 -1.24 22.37 -0.78
CA ARG A 299 -2.59 22.94 -0.59
C ARG A 299 -3.42 22.24 0.49
N ASN A 300 -3.05 21.03 0.92
CA ASN A 300 -3.79 20.27 1.94
C ASN A 300 -2.93 19.83 3.12
N ILE A 301 -1.60 19.98 3.04
CA ILE A 301 -0.69 19.50 4.09
C ILE A 301 -0.87 20.21 5.43
N ASP A 302 -1.30 21.47 5.44
CA ASP A 302 -1.62 22.22 6.66
C ASP A 302 -2.88 21.71 7.35
N HIS A 303 -3.67 20.88 6.68
CA HIS A 303 -4.95 20.37 7.18
C HIS A 303 -4.86 18.94 7.72
N VAL A 304 -3.65 18.43 7.97
CA VAL A 304 -3.45 17.06 8.51
C VAL A 304 -4.26 16.79 9.77
N ALA A 305 -4.42 17.75 10.68
CA ALA A 305 -5.27 17.60 11.86
C ALA A 305 -6.75 17.32 11.48
N GLY A 306 -7.28 18.03 10.49
CA GLY A 306 -8.64 17.85 9.97
C GLY A 306 -8.81 16.51 9.25
N LEU A 307 -7.80 16.07 8.51
CA LEU A 307 -7.76 14.76 7.84
C LEU A 307 -7.73 13.61 8.84
N VAL A 308 -6.95 13.73 9.91
CA VAL A 308 -6.95 12.78 11.03
C VAL A 308 -8.34 12.71 11.67
N ALA A 309 -8.94 13.85 12.00
CA ALA A 309 -10.27 13.90 12.58
C ALA A 309 -11.34 13.34 11.63
N LEU A 310 -11.20 13.53 10.31
CA LEU A 310 -12.07 12.90 9.32
C LEU A 310 -11.96 11.37 9.38
N ALA A 311 -10.74 10.83 9.34
CA ALA A 311 -10.53 9.38 9.39
C ALA A 311 -11.06 8.75 10.68
N GLU A 312 -10.91 9.44 11.83
CA GLU A 312 -11.52 9.04 13.11
C GLU A 312 -13.04 8.99 13.02
N ARG A 313 -13.68 10.04 12.50
CA ARG A 313 -15.16 10.08 12.34
C ARG A 313 -15.67 8.99 11.40
N LEU A 314 -14.89 8.62 10.39
CA LEU A 314 -15.23 7.55 9.46
C LEU A 314 -14.97 6.15 10.04
N GLY A 315 -14.38 6.04 11.24
CA GLY A 315 -14.01 4.75 11.84
C GLY A 315 -12.99 3.99 10.99
N ALA A 316 -12.05 4.71 10.35
CA ALA A 316 -11.03 4.10 9.53
C ALA A 316 -10.07 3.23 10.36
N ASP A 317 -9.69 2.08 9.82
CA ASP A 317 -8.74 1.15 10.44
C ASP A 317 -7.29 1.60 10.21
N ARG A 318 -7.09 2.37 9.14
CA ARG A 318 -5.79 2.89 8.71
C ARG A 318 -5.96 4.25 8.01
N LEU A 319 -5.09 5.19 8.31
CA LEU A 319 -4.95 6.47 7.63
C LEU A 319 -3.55 6.58 7.04
N GLU A 320 -3.48 6.75 5.74
CA GLU A 320 -2.25 7.03 5.00
C GLU A 320 -2.17 8.49 4.59
N LEU A 321 -1.16 9.16 5.11
CA LEU A 321 -0.78 10.52 4.79
C LEU A 321 0.49 10.45 3.93
N ALA A 322 0.30 10.25 2.63
CA ALA A 322 1.39 10.02 1.69
C ALA A 322 1.79 11.33 1.02
N ASN A 323 3.00 11.84 1.23
CA ASN A 323 3.43 13.01 0.47
C ASN A 323 3.58 12.69 -1.03
N THR A 324 3.30 13.69 -1.85
CA THR A 324 3.33 13.57 -3.32
C THR A 324 4.71 13.11 -3.81
N GLN A 325 4.74 12.05 -4.61
CA GLN A 325 5.91 11.67 -5.39
C GLN A 325 5.92 12.48 -6.70
N TYR A 326 6.97 13.25 -6.96
CA TYR A 326 7.05 14.15 -8.12
C TYR A 326 7.47 13.41 -9.40
N LEU A 327 6.56 12.58 -9.90
CA LEU A 327 6.64 11.91 -11.21
C LEU A 327 5.33 12.17 -11.98
N GLY A 328 5.33 11.96 -13.30
CA GLY A 328 4.12 12.08 -14.13
C GLY A 328 3.42 13.44 -13.97
N TRP A 329 2.12 13.42 -13.64
CA TRP A 329 1.33 14.64 -13.44
C TRP A 329 1.83 15.49 -12.26
N ALA A 330 2.28 14.85 -11.18
CA ALA A 330 2.83 15.57 -10.05
C ALA A 330 4.11 16.33 -10.42
N LEU A 331 4.96 15.78 -11.29
CA LEU A 331 6.14 16.47 -11.81
C LEU A 331 5.74 17.67 -12.69
N ALA A 332 4.77 17.50 -13.58
CA ALA A 332 4.24 18.57 -14.43
C ALA A 332 3.62 19.72 -13.61
N ASN A 333 3.06 19.41 -12.44
CA ASN A 333 2.42 20.36 -11.53
C ASN A 333 3.28 20.68 -10.29
N ARG A 334 4.58 20.31 -10.29
CA ARG A 334 5.46 20.40 -9.11
C ARG A 334 5.48 21.79 -8.50
N GLY A 335 5.51 22.83 -9.35
CA GLY A 335 5.52 24.23 -8.92
C GLY A 335 4.35 24.61 -8.01
N ALA A 336 3.17 24.01 -8.19
CA ALA A 336 1.99 24.25 -7.36
C ALA A 336 1.84 23.25 -6.20
N LEU A 337 2.44 22.07 -6.31
CA LEU A 337 2.24 20.95 -5.38
C LEU A 337 3.33 20.84 -4.29
N MET A 338 4.52 21.40 -4.48
CA MET A 338 5.64 21.19 -3.53
C MET A 338 5.43 21.85 -2.16
N PRO A 339 5.27 21.14 -1.04
CA PRO A 339 5.13 21.80 0.26
C PRO A 339 6.41 22.56 0.65
N THR A 340 6.30 23.50 1.58
CA THR A 340 7.48 24.11 2.22
C THR A 340 8.03 23.20 3.32
N ARG A 341 9.25 23.49 3.80
CA ARG A 341 9.83 22.78 4.94
C ARG A 341 8.99 22.99 6.21
N GLU A 342 8.52 24.21 6.43
CA GLU A 342 7.70 24.56 7.60
C GLU A 342 6.37 23.78 7.62
N GLN A 343 5.71 23.67 6.46
CA GLN A 343 4.48 22.88 6.32
C GLN A 343 4.72 21.40 6.64
N LEU A 344 5.85 20.84 6.16
CA LEU A 344 6.22 19.45 6.41
C LEU A 344 6.50 19.18 7.88
N ASP A 345 7.28 20.03 8.54
CA ASP A 345 7.61 19.87 9.95
C ASP A 345 6.35 19.94 10.83
N ALA A 346 5.45 20.88 10.55
CA ALA A 346 4.16 21.00 11.25
C ALA A 346 3.24 19.79 11.02
N ALA A 347 3.13 19.33 9.77
CA ALA A 347 2.33 18.17 9.42
C ALA A 347 2.89 16.88 10.05
N PHE A 348 4.21 16.70 10.06
CA PHE A 348 4.87 15.57 10.70
C PHE A 348 4.62 15.56 12.21
N ALA A 349 4.79 16.69 12.90
CA ALA A 349 4.52 16.80 14.33
C ALA A 349 3.06 16.44 14.64
N THR A 350 2.12 16.95 13.84
CA THR A 350 0.69 16.66 13.98
C THR A 350 0.38 15.17 13.77
N ALA A 351 0.92 14.57 12.72
CA ALA A 351 0.72 13.16 12.41
C ALA A 351 1.36 12.24 13.47
N ALA A 352 2.53 12.61 14.01
CA ALA A 352 3.21 11.88 15.07
C ALA A 352 2.40 11.91 16.38
N ALA A 353 1.89 13.08 16.77
CA ALA A 353 1.02 13.21 17.94
C ALA A 353 -0.29 12.41 17.78
N ALA A 354 -0.90 12.44 16.59
CA ALA A 354 -2.08 11.63 16.29
C ALA A 354 -1.80 10.13 16.35
N ARG A 355 -0.66 9.67 15.81
CA ARG A 355 -0.24 8.26 15.84
C ARG A 355 -0.09 7.75 17.26
N GLU A 356 0.43 8.58 18.18
CA GLU A 356 0.52 8.21 19.59
C GLU A 356 -0.87 8.12 20.23
N ARG A 357 -1.69 9.17 20.04
CA ARG A 357 -3.05 9.26 20.60
C ARG A 357 -3.96 8.13 20.15
N LEU A 358 -3.77 7.62 18.93
CA LEU A 358 -4.64 6.64 18.28
C LEU A 358 -4.02 5.24 18.19
N ARG A 359 -2.92 5.00 18.91
CA ARG A 359 -2.25 3.70 18.96
C ARG A 359 -3.25 2.61 19.37
N GLY A 360 -3.31 1.54 18.58
CA GLY A 360 -4.25 0.42 18.79
C GLY A 360 -5.67 0.65 18.27
N ALA A 361 -6.07 1.89 17.98
CA ALA A 361 -7.39 2.22 17.44
C ALA A 361 -7.37 2.40 15.90
N MET A 362 -6.39 3.16 15.38
CA MET A 362 -6.22 3.39 13.95
C MET A 362 -4.72 3.45 13.62
N GLU A 363 -4.28 2.71 12.60
CA GLU A 363 -2.89 2.82 12.14
C GLU A 363 -2.71 4.12 11.34
N ILE A 364 -1.80 4.99 11.76
CA ILE A 364 -1.44 6.20 11.00
C ILE A 364 -0.06 6.04 10.38
N VAL A 365 0.00 6.16 9.07
CA VAL A 365 1.25 6.12 8.28
C VAL A 365 1.47 7.49 7.66
N TYR A 366 2.59 8.13 8.02
CA TYR A 366 3.05 9.37 7.40
C TYR A 366 4.28 9.08 6.54
N VAL A 367 4.18 9.35 5.24
CA VAL A 367 5.29 9.15 4.29
C VAL A 367 5.93 10.50 3.97
N THR A 368 7.16 10.71 4.44
CA THR A 368 7.97 11.89 4.13
C THR A 368 8.30 11.95 2.63
N PRO A 369 8.25 13.13 1.98
CA PRO A 369 8.63 13.25 0.58
C PRO A 369 10.15 13.09 0.40
N ASP A 370 10.57 12.35 -0.63
CA ASP A 370 12.00 12.13 -0.94
C ASP A 370 12.76 13.44 -1.12
N TYR A 371 12.09 14.47 -1.66
CA TYR A 371 12.66 15.79 -1.85
C TYR A 371 13.12 16.44 -0.54
N PHE A 372 12.73 15.97 0.65
CA PHE A 372 13.11 16.56 1.94
C PHE A 372 13.86 15.58 2.84
N ALA A 373 14.29 14.45 2.30
CA ALA A 373 15.14 13.49 2.98
C ALA A 373 16.60 13.64 2.53
N ASP A 374 17.56 13.41 3.43
CA ASP A 374 18.99 13.41 3.06
C ASP A 374 19.43 12.08 2.40
N ARG A 375 18.62 11.04 2.58
CA ARG A 375 18.84 9.70 2.06
C ARG A 375 17.53 9.15 1.51
N PRO A 376 17.52 8.61 0.28
CA PRO A 376 16.31 8.06 -0.30
C PRO A 376 15.89 6.78 0.43
N ARG A 377 14.60 6.43 0.28
CA ARG A 377 14.10 5.09 0.63
C ARG A 377 14.28 4.14 -0.55
N ALA A 378 14.25 2.84 -0.28
CA ALA A 378 14.11 1.84 -1.34
C ALA A 378 12.75 2.00 -2.04
N CYS A 379 12.73 2.67 -3.19
CA CYS A 379 11.52 2.85 -3.98
C CYS A 379 10.91 1.49 -4.34
N MET A 380 9.65 1.25 -3.98
CA MET A 380 8.99 -0.06 -4.13
C MET A 380 9.80 -1.22 -3.53
N GLU A 381 10.53 -0.98 -2.42
CA GLU A 381 11.45 -1.94 -1.79
C GLU A 381 12.56 -2.47 -2.72
N GLY A 382 12.88 -1.75 -3.79
CA GLY A 382 13.88 -2.11 -4.79
C GLY A 382 13.26 -2.43 -6.16
N TRP A 383 13.95 -2.03 -7.23
CA TRP A 383 13.50 -2.23 -8.60
C TRP A 383 13.28 -3.71 -8.93
N ALA A 384 12.08 -4.05 -9.41
CA ALA A 384 11.68 -5.40 -9.79
C ALA A 384 12.03 -6.46 -8.71
N ARG A 385 11.85 -6.11 -7.44
CA ARG A 385 12.23 -6.95 -6.29
C ARG A 385 11.02 -7.48 -5.54
N ARG A 386 10.13 -6.59 -5.10
CA ARG A 386 8.99 -6.93 -4.21
C ARG A 386 7.63 -6.63 -4.81
N TYR A 387 7.58 -5.69 -5.74
CA TYR A 387 6.36 -5.31 -6.41
C TYR A 387 6.47 -5.63 -7.90
N VAL A 388 5.36 -6.08 -8.45
CA VAL A 388 5.16 -6.19 -9.89
C VAL A 388 3.91 -5.42 -10.27
N HIS A 389 4.01 -4.56 -11.26
CA HIS A 389 2.91 -3.80 -11.84
C HIS A 389 2.45 -4.47 -13.12
N VAL A 390 1.14 -4.54 -13.33
CA VAL A 390 0.57 -4.91 -14.63
C VAL A 390 -0.41 -3.80 -15.04
N THR A 391 -0.17 -3.21 -16.22
CA THR A 391 -0.99 -2.11 -16.76
C THR A 391 -2.32 -2.63 -17.33
N PRO A 392 -3.28 -1.76 -17.69
CA PRO A 392 -4.53 -2.19 -18.32
C PRO A 392 -4.31 -2.91 -19.66
N ALA A 393 -3.22 -2.60 -20.38
CA ALA A 393 -2.85 -3.29 -21.63
C ALA A 393 -2.06 -4.59 -21.39
N GLY A 394 -1.77 -4.92 -20.13
CA GLY A 394 -1.03 -6.11 -19.73
C GLY A 394 0.48 -5.96 -19.72
N LYS A 395 1.03 -4.75 -19.86
CA LYS A 395 2.48 -4.51 -19.78
C LYS A 395 2.96 -4.74 -18.35
N VAL A 396 4.05 -5.47 -18.18
CA VAL A 396 4.61 -5.78 -16.86
C VAL A 396 5.71 -4.79 -16.52
N LEU A 397 5.58 -4.09 -15.40
CA LEU A 397 6.47 -3.01 -15.00
C LEU A 397 7.01 -3.25 -13.58
N PRO A 398 8.20 -2.72 -13.24
CA PRO A 398 8.72 -2.72 -11.86
C PRO A 398 8.09 -1.62 -10.99
N CYS A 399 7.56 -0.56 -11.60
CA CYS A 399 6.77 0.48 -10.93
C CYS A 399 5.92 1.24 -11.96
N HIS A 400 4.89 1.96 -11.51
CA HIS A 400 3.98 2.75 -12.36
C HIS A 400 4.68 3.70 -13.36
N ALA A 401 5.80 4.30 -12.96
CA ALA A 401 6.52 5.29 -13.78
C ALA A 401 7.61 4.70 -14.67
N ALA A 402 7.89 3.39 -14.61
CA ALA A 402 9.05 2.78 -15.27
C ALA A 402 9.02 2.94 -16.80
N GLN A 403 7.83 2.94 -17.40
CA GLN A 403 7.63 3.14 -18.84
C GLN A 403 8.02 4.53 -19.34
N THR A 404 8.29 5.48 -18.45
CA THR A 404 8.80 6.82 -18.81
C THR A 404 10.30 6.83 -19.07
N LEU A 405 11.01 5.75 -18.71
CA LEU A 405 12.44 5.64 -18.90
C LEU A 405 12.78 5.27 -20.36
N PRO A 406 13.64 6.03 -21.04
CA PRO A 406 14.04 5.72 -22.40
C PRO A 406 14.95 4.49 -22.43
N GLY A 407 14.97 3.78 -23.55
CA GLY A 407 15.86 2.65 -23.77
C GLY A 407 15.49 1.37 -23.03
N LEU A 408 14.40 1.35 -22.25
CA LEU A 408 13.86 0.15 -21.62
C LEU A 408 12.61 -0.34 -22.36
N ALA A 409 12.63 -1.60 -22.76
CA ALA A 409 11.47 -2.31 -23.25
C ALA A 409 10.88 -3.16 -22.13
N PHE A 410 9.54 -3.20 -22.06
CA PHE A 410 8.83 -4.07 -21.13
C PHE A 410 7.77 -4.85 -21.89
N GLU A 411 7.74 -6.15 -21.64
CA GLU A 411 6.87 -7.12 -22.28
C GLU A 411 5.46 -7.14 -21.68
N GLY A 412 4.50 -7.65 -22.45
CA GLY A 412 3.12 -7.82 -22.02
C GLY A 412 2.76 -9.28 -21.69
N VAL A 413 1.82 -9.47 -20.77
CA VAL A 413 1.28 -10.80 -20.40
C VAL A 413 0.51 -11.49 -21.53
N ARG A 414 0.16 -10.75 -22.60
CA ARG A 414 -0.38 -11.29 -23.85
C ARG A 414 0.69 -11.93 -24.74
N GLU A 415 1.93 -11.49 -24.58
CA GLU A 415 3.08 -11.93 -25.38
C GLU A 415 3.81 -13.09 -24.69
N ARG A 416 3.96 -13.01 -23.36
CA ARG A 416 4.68 -14.00 -22.56
C ARG A 416 4.06 -14.13 -21.16
N PRO A 417 4.00 -15.34 -20.55
CA PRO A 417 3.49 -15.51 -19.20
C PRO A 417 4.23 -14.64 -18.16
N LEU A 418 3.52 -14.17 -17.14
CA LEU A 418 4.09 -13.28 -16.13
C LEU A 418 5.33 -13.89 -15.41
N PRO A 419 5.40 -15.20 -15.09
CA PRO A 419 6.56 -15.77 -14.42
C PRO A 419 7.83 -15.75 -15.26
N GLU A 420 7.70 -15.92 -16.58
CA GLU A 420 8.80 -15.81 -17.52
C GLU A 420 9.26 -14.36 -17.68
N ILE A 421 8.31 -13.42 -17.73
CA ILE A 421 8.66 -11.99 -17.75
C ILE A 421 9.42 -11.59 -16.50
N TRP A 422 8.96 -12.00 -15.31
CA TRP A 422 9.61 -11.65 -14.05
C TRP A 422 11.07 -12.11 -13.98
N ARG A 423 11.38 -13.30 -14.53
CA ARG A 423 12.69 -13.95 -14.43
C ARG A 423 13.66 -13.60 -15.56
N GLY A 424 13.20 -13.03 -16.67
CA GLY A 424 14.04 -12.84 -17.86
C GLY A 424 13.67 -11.64 -18.73
N SER A 425 13.03 -10.61 -18.17
CA SER A 425 12.80 -9.33 -18.86
C SER A 425 13.99 -8.40 -18.69
N ALA A 426 14.56 -7.94 -19.80
CA ALA A 426 15.65 -6.96 -19.78
C ALA A 426 15.25 -5.66 -19.06
N GLY A 427 13.99 -5.21 -19.21
CA GLY A 427 13.49 -4.01 -18.52
C GLY A 427 13.37 -4.19 -17.01
N LEU A 428 12.98 -5.39 -16.56
CA LEU A 428 12.93 -5.71 -15.13
C LEU A 428 14.34 -5.91 -14.55
N ASP A 429 15.26 -6.51 -15.30
CA ASP A 429 16.62 -6.78 -14.86
C ASP A 429 17.53 -5.54 -14.88
N ALA A 430 17.18 -4.50 -15.65
CA ALA A 430 17.99 -3.31 -15.87
C ALA A 430 18.58 -2.67 -14.59
N PHE A 431 17.78 -2.60 -13.53
CA PHE A 431 18.20 -2.03 -12.23
C PHE A 431 17.99 -3.00 -11.07
N ARG A 432 17.94 -4.30 -11.33
CA ARG A 432 17.82 -5.33 -10.28
C ARG A 432 19.19 -5.56 -9.62
N GLY A 433 19.20 -5.67 -8.30
CA GLY A 433 20.43 -5.88 -7.52
C GLY A 433 21.34 -4.64 -7.47
N GLU A 434 22.65 -4.86 -7.34
CA GLU A 434 23.66 -3.81 -7.11
C GLU A 434 24.61 -3.58 -8.29
N GLY A 435 24.66 -4.51 -9.26
CA GLY A 435 25.70 -4.52 -10.31
C GLY A 435 25.65 -3.34 -11.30
N TRP A 436 24.48 -2.75 -11.50
CA TRP A 436 24.26 -1.60 -12.38
C TRP A 436 24.72 -0.27 -11.78
N MET A 437 24.99 -0.23 -10.48
CA MET A 437 25.18 1.02 -9.75
C MET A 437 26.45 1.76 -10.18
N LYS A 438 26.31 3.07 -10.33
CA LYS A 438 27.42 4.03 -10.51
C LYS A 438 27.84 4.60 -9.16
N GLU A 439 28.97 5.31 -9.13
CA GLU A 439 29.34 6.10 -7.94
C GLU A 439 28.33 7.25 -7.72
N PRO A 440 28.05 7.64 -6.47
CA PRO A 440 28.62 7.11 -5.21
C PRO A 440 27.98 5.79 -4.73
N CYS A 441 26.90 5.33 -5.35
CA CYS A 441 26.14 4.17 -4.85
C CYS A 441 26.96 2.87 -4.86
N ARG A 442 27.79 2.67 -5.89
CA ARG A 442 28.62 1.48 -6.05
C ARG A 442 29.51 1.22 -4.83
N SER A 443 30.14 2.26 -4.27
CA SER A 443 30.99 2.14 -3.09
C SER A 443 30.29 2.45 -1.76
N CYS A 444 28.99 2.77 -1.78
CA CYS A 444 28.24 3.16 -0.59
C CYS A 444 27.80 1.96 0.27
N ASP A 445 27.93 2.09 1.59
CA ASP A 445 27.49 1.07 2.58
C ASP A 445 25.98 0.80 2.55
N ARG A 446 25.19 1.74 1.99
CA ARG A 446 23.72 1.64 1.94
C ARG A 446 23.17 1.03 0.65
N ARG A 447 24.02 0.63 -0.29
CA ARG A 447 23.58 0.15 -1.62
C ARG A 447 22.60 -1.04 -1.57
N GLY A 448 22.75 -1.94 -0.60
CA GLY A 448 21.81 -3.05 -0.37
C GLY A 448 20.59 -2.71 0.51
N VAL A 449 20.44 -1.45 0.93
CA VAL A 449 19.37 -0.98 1.83
C VAL A 449 18.37 -0.11 1.07
N ASP A 450 18.85 0.93 0.37
CA ASP A 450 18.00 1.85 -0.39
C ASP A 450 18.05 1.61 -1.92
N PHE A 451 18.92 0.71 -2.37
CA PHE A 451 19.08 0.35 -3.78
C PHE A 451 19.33 1.58 -4.68
N GLY A 452 20.00 2.59 -4.13
CA GLY A 452 20.32 3.84 -4.82
C GLY A 452 19.18 4.84 -4.90
N GLY A 453 17.97 4.51 -4.41
CA GLY A 453 16.76 5.33 -4.48
C GLY A 453 15.93 5.09 -5.74
N CYS A 454 15.10 6.05 -6.13
CA CYS A 454 14.17 5.96 -7.26
C CYS A 454 14.86 6.16 -8.63
N ARG A 455 14.80 5.15 -9.50
CA ARG A 455 15.37 5.22 -10.87
C ARG A 455 14.64 6.22 -11.75
N CYS A 456 13.31 6.30 -11.61
CA CYS A 456 12.49 7.25 -12.35
C CYS A 456 12.80 8.69 -11.96
N GLN A 457 13.02 8.96 -10.67
CA GLN A 457 13.41 10.29 -10.20
C GLN A 457 14.82 10.64 -10.67
N ALA A 458 15.77 9.71 -10.58
CA ALA A 458 17.12 9.90 -11.11
C ALA A 458 17.09 10.33 -12.58
N TYR A 459 16.31 9.64 -13.42
CA TYR A 459 16.15 10.05 -14.81
C TYR A 459 15.48 11.42 -15.01
N HIS A 460 14.31 11.64 -14.40
CA HIS A 460 13.55 12.88 -14.63
C HIS A 460 14.22 14.15 -14.07
N LEU A 461 15.18 13.99 -13.15
CA LEU A 461 15.96 15.10 -12.61
C LEU A 461 17.36 15.20 -13.22
N ALA A 462 18.12 14.10 -13.21
CA ALA A 462 19.53 14.09 -13.63
C ALA A 462 19.74 13.60 -15.08
N GLY A 463 18.68 13.17 -15.78
CA GLY A 463 18.76 12.68 -17.16
C GLY A 463 19.29 11.24 -17.31
N ASP A 464 19.64 10.57 -16.21
CA ASP A 464 20.18 9.21 -16.22
C ASP A 464 19.53 8.35 -15.12
N ALA A 465 18.83 7.29 -15.52
CA ALA A 465 18.19 6.36 -14.59
C ALA A 465 19.19 5.55 -13.74
N ALA A 466 20.43 5.40 -14.20
CA ALA A 466 21.50 4.71 -13.47
C ALA A 466 22.26 5.63 -12.49
N ALA A 467 22.02 6.95 -12.52
CA ALA A 467 22.62 7.88 -11.58
C ALA A 467 22.10 7.67 -10.16
N ALA A 468 22.85 8.14 -9.16
CA ALA A 468 22.35 8.20 -7.79
C ALA A 468 21.12 9.10 -7.73
N ASP A 469 20.07 8.65 -7.02
CA ASP A 469 18.86 9.46 -6.87
C ASP A 469 19.22 10.84 -6.29
N PRO A 470 18.87 11.96 -6.96
CA PRO A 470 19.16 13.31 -6.49
C PRO A 470 18.60 13.63 -5.09
N ALA A 471 17.61 12.87 -4.59
CA ALA A 471 17.19 12.99 -3.18
C ALA A 471 18.33 12.65 -2.20
N CYS A 472 19.31 11.83 -2.58
CA CYS A 472 20.46 11.56 -1.74
C CYS A 472 21.39 12.77 -1.70
N ALA A 473 21.77 13.21 -0.49
CA ALA A 473 22.75 14.27 -0.29
C ALA A 473 24.15 13.97 -0.85
N LEU A 474 24.46 12.69 -1.13
CA LEU A 474 25.72 12.30 -1.79
C LEU A 474 25.65 12.36 -3.32
N SER A 475 24.46 12.52 -3.90
CA SER A 475 24.33 12.61 -5.35
C SER A 475 25.01 13.88 -5.85
N PRO A 476 25.84 13.81 -6.91
CA PRO A 476 26.38 15.01 -7.58
C PRO A 476 25.28 15.98 -8.01
N ASP A 477 24.09 15.47 -8.30
CA ASP A 477 22.93 16.23 -8.76
C ASP A 477 22.00 16.67 -7.63
N HIS A 478 22.39 16.53 -6.35
CA HIS A 478 21.56 16.92 -5.21
C HIS A 478 21.13 18.40 -5.24
N GLY A 479 21.96 19.26 -5.85
CA GLY A 479 21.62 20.68 -6.07
C GLY A 479 20.30 20.89 -6.84
N LEU A 480 19.86 19.93 -7.66
CA LEU A 480 18.56 19.98 -8.35
C LEU A 480 17.37 19.88 -7.39
N ILE A 481 17.50 19.08 -6.32
CA ILE A 481 16.48 18.98 -5.27
C ILE A 481 16.43 20.30 -4.49
N GLU A 482 17.58 20.85 -4.11
CA GLU A 482 17.63 22.13 -3.40
C GLU A 482 17.04 23.28 -4.23
N ALA A 483 17.38 23.34 -5.53
CA ALA A 483 16.79 24.31 -6.45
C ALA A 483 15.27 24.13 -6.58
N ALA A 484 14.78 22.89 -6.64
CA ALA A 484 13.36 22.60 -6.71
C ALA A 484 12.62 23.03 -5.44
N ARG A 485 13.20 22.84 -4.24
CA ARG A 485 12.65 23.33 -2.96
C ARG A 485 12.50 24.86 -2.96
N LEU A 486 13.53 25.57 -3.42
CA LEU A 486 13.53 27.04 -3.51
C LEU A 486 12.52 27.55 -4.54
N GLY A 487 12.46 26.93 -5.72
CA GLY A 487 11.48 27.25 -6.76
C GLY A 487 10.05 26.95 -6.32
N GLY A 488 9.86 25.88 -5.53
CA GLY A 488 8.62 25.55 -4.85
C GLY A 488 8.13 26.73 -4.02
N ARG A 489 8.94 27.26 -3.10
CA ARG A 489 8.57 28.42 -2.26
C ARG A 489 8.02 29.58 -3.09
N ARG A 490 8.78 30.04 -4.09
CA ARG A 490 8.39 31.18 -4.94
C ARG A 490 7.09 30.94 -5.73
N GLY A 491 6.92 29.75 -6.31
CA GLY A 491 5.70 29.39 -7.03
C GLY A 491 4.49 29.19 -6.13
N GLY A 492 4.71 28.81 -4.87
CA GLY A 492 3.67 28.66 -3.85
C GLY A 492 3.13 29.97 -3.35
N ASP A 493 4.03 30.91 -3.04
CA ASP A 493 3.66 32.24 -2.57
C ASP A 493 2.78 32.95 -3.62
N ALA A 494 3.19 32.93 -4.90
CA ALA A 494 2.42 33.52 -5.99
C ALA A 494 1.03 32.88 -6.21
N ALA A 495 0.92 31.55 -6.13
CA ALA A 495 -0.34 30.84 -6.32
C ALA A 495 -1.31 30.96 -5.13
N MET A 496 -0.78 31.26 -3.93
CA MET A 496 -1.58 31.44 -2.71
C MET A 496 -2.08 32.88 -2.60
N GLU A 497 -1.32 33.85 -3.10
CA GLU A 497 -1.72 35.26 -3.20
C GLU A 497 -2.88 35.45 -4.19
N SER A 498 -2.88 34.75 -5.32
CA SER A 498 -3.99 34.74 -6.28
C SER A 498 -5.28 34.14 -5.70
N ASP A 499 -5.17 33.08 -4.87
CA ASP A 499 -6.31 32.43 -4.23
C ASP A 499 -6.95 33.32 -3.14
N ARG A 500 -6.14 34.13 -2.45
CA ARG A 500 -6.62 35.10 -1.45
C ARG A 500 -7.33 36.29 -2.09
N SER A 501 -6.88 36.77 -3.25
CA SER A 501 -7.57 37.85 -3.96
C SER A 501 -8.91 37.43 -4.56
N SER A 502 -9.09 36.14 -4.85
CA SER A 502 -10.33 35.59 -5.41
C SER A 502 -11.34 35.11 -4.36
N ALA A 503 -11.02 35.16 -3.07
CA ALA A 503 -11.92 34.71 -1.99
C ALA A 503 -13.18 35.57 -1.83
N THR A 504 -13.31 36.68 -2.58
CA THR A 504 -14.46 37.59 -2.53
C THR A 504 -15.46 37.40 -3.69
N GLU A 505 -15.11 36.63 -4.73
CA GLU A 505 -16.01 36.35 -5.86
C GLU A 505 -15.89 34.88 -6.30
N CYS A 506 -16.99 34.13 -6.25
CA CYS A 506 -17.09 32.73 -6.74
C CYS A 506 -16.94 32.59 -8.28
N ALA A 507 -16.13 33.43 -8.93
CA ALA A 507 -15.91 33.41 -10.37
C ALA A 507 -14.60 32.70 -10.73
N GLU A 508 -14.72 31.57 -11.44
CA GLU A 508 -13.77 30.96 -12.38
C GLU A 508 -12.26 31.27 -12.23
N VAL A 509 -11.67 31.06 -11.05
CA VAL A 509 -10.22 30.96 -10.96
C VAL A 509 -9.80 29.63 -11.57
N SER A 510 -9.13 29.69 -12.72
CA SER A 510 -8.51 28.52 -13.30
C SER A 510 -7.54 27.92 -12.28
N PRO A 511 -7.69 26.64 -11.90
CA PRO A 511 -6.84 26.04 -10.89
C PRO A 511 -5.38 26.11 -11.34
N PRO A 512 -4.42 26.33 -10.42
CA PRO A 512 -3.02 26.58 -10.77
C PRO A 512 -2.26 25.32 -11.21
N TYR A 513 -2.99 24.26 -11.56
CA TYR A 513 -2.47 22.98 -11.99
C TYR A 513 -3.13 22.54 -13.28
N ARG A 514 -2.34 21.87 -14.12
CA ARG A 514 -2.81 21.23 -15.33
C ARG A 514 -3.51 19.93 -14.95
N TYR A 515 -4.73 19.78 -15.44
CA TYR A 515 -5.45 18.52 -15.35
C TYR A 515 -5.20 17.66 -16.59
N ARG A 516 -5.35 16.34 -16.40
CA ARG A 516 -5.55 15.42 -17.52
C ARG A 516 -6.81 15.83 -18.28
N THR A 517 -6.68 15.99 -19.59
CA THR A 517 -7.81 16.23 -20.50
C THR A 517 -8.72 15.01 -20.52
N MET A 518 -10.05 15.22 -20.54
CA MET A 518 -10.96 14.10 -20.77
C MET A 518 -10.73 13.55 -22.18
N PRO A 519 -10.67 12.22 -22.37
CA PRO A 519 -10.87 11.67 -23.70
C PRO A 519 -12.20 12.21 -24.22
N ALA A 520 -12.23 12.73 -25.45
CA ALA A 520 -13.48 13.10 -26.08
C ALA A 520 -14.44 11.91 -25.97
N ARG A 521 -15.67 12.11 -25.47
CA ARG A 521 -16.67 11.04 -25.47
C ARG A 521 -16.79 10.57 -26.91
N ARG A 522 -16.25 9.39 -27.22
CA ARG A 522 -16.66 8.69 -28.43
C ARG A 522 -18.15 8.42 -28.22
N SER A 523 -18.98 9.15 -28.95
CA SER A 523 -20.41 8.87 -29.08
C SER A 523 -20.53 7.39 -29.42
N ALA A 524 -21.02 6.62 -28.46
CA ALA A 524 -21.36 5.21 -28.64
C ALA A 524 -22.65 5.10 -29.47
#